data_AF-A0A963KU48-F1
#
_entry.id   AF-A0A963KU48-F1
#
_cell.length_a   1.000
_cell.length_b   1.000
_cell.length_c   1.000
_cell.angle_alpha   90.00
_cell.angle_beta   90.00
_cell.angle_gamma   90.00
#
_symmetry.space_group_name_H-M   'P 1'
#
loop_
_entity.id
_entity.type
_entity.pdbx_description
1 polymer ?
#
loop_
_entity_poly.entity_id
_entity_poly.type
_entity_poly.pdbx_seq_one_letter_code
_entity_poly.pdbx_strand_id
1 'polypeptide(L)'
;FVARQWIRHRTANVNEYSARYSILDDGSYMPEPHELAVQAKTNRQGRGETVDEAHAGEILERLAGNAARNAEDYRWLLNAGEDAENGNAGEDAENGRPGLSRELARMVLPLSSYTQWYWKTDLHNLLHFLGLRADPHAQYEIRVYAERLMEVVRKWVPLTAAAFEDYRLNAATLSGPALACLRRMLAGDHVTQETSGLSAGEWRELRDRLKMEELNI
;
A
#
# COMPACT_ATOMS: atom_id res chain seq x y z
N PHE A 1 -8.32 0.76 0.17
CA PHE A 1 -7.59 0.12 -0.96
C PHE A 1 -6.35 -0.62 -0.50
N VAL A 2 -5.62 -0.12 0.50
CA VAL A 2 -4.49 -0.81 1.16
C VAL A 2 -4.86 -2.22 1.61
N ALA A 3 -6.01 -2.37 2.26
CA ALA A 3 -6.54 -3.64 2.73
C ALA A 3 -6.55 -4.75 1.64
N ARG A 4 -6.90 -4.39 0.40
CA ARG A 4 -6.96 -5.34 -0.74
C ARG A 4 -5.58 -5.84 -1.18
N GLN A 5 -4.51 -5.08 -0.93
CA GLN A 5 -3.13 -5.53 -1.19
C GLN A 5 -2.60 -6.40 -0.06
N TRP A 6 -3.02 -6.10 1.17
CA TRP A 6 -2.61 -6.81 2.36
C TRP A 6 -3.23 -8.22 2.43
N ILE A 7 -4.52 -8.37 2.09
CA ILE A 7 -5.22 -9.67 2.13
C ILE A 7 -4.67 -10.69 1.11
N ARG A 8 -3.79 -10.27 0.20
CA ARG A 8 -3.08 -11.18 -0.73
C ARG A 8 -2.07 -12.09 -0.01
N HIS A 9 -1.71 -11.76 1.23
CA HIS A 9 -0.84 -12.55 2.10
C HIS A 9 -1.65 -13.65 2.80
N ARG A 10 -1.86 -14.75 2.06
CA ARG A 10 -2.77 -15.87 2.40
C ARG A 10 -2.36 -16.69 3.63
N THR A 11 -1.15 -16.50 4.15
CA THR A 11 -0.60 -17.23 5.31
C THR A 11 -0.90 -16.56 6.65
N ALA A 12 -1.92 -15.70 6.69
CA ALA A 12 -2.40 -15.03 7.89
C ALA A 12 -3.89 -15.32 8.12
N ASN A 13 -4.33 -15.15 9.37
CA ASN A 13 -5.74 -15.18 9.75
C ASN A 13 -6.24 -13.74 9.89
N VAL A 14 -7.34 -13.42 9.25
CA VAL A 14 -7.89 -12.06 9.21
C VAL A 14 -9.35 -12.08 9.63
N ASN A 15 -9.75 -11.13 10.48
CA ASN A 15 -11.14 -10.87 10.80
C ASN A 15 -11.41 -9.37 10.61
N GLU A 16 -12.09 -9.03 9.52
CA GLU A 16 -12.39 -7.65 9.12
C GLU A 16 -13.77 -7.21 9.58
N TYR A 17 -13.88 -5.94 9.96
CA TYR A 17 -15.14 -5.30 10.27
C TYR A 17 -16.09 -5.34 9.07
N SER A 18 -17.27 -5.94 9.25
CA SER A 18 -18.21 -6.16 8.16
C SER A 18 -19.24 -5.04 8.07
N ALA A 19 -19.14 -4.25 7.01
CA ALA A 19 -20.14 -3.24 6.63
C ALA A 19 -21.53 -3.82 6.27
N ARG A 20 -21.74 -5.14 6.36
CA ARG A 20 -23.08 -5.76 6.28
C ARG A 20 -23.80 -5.70 7.62
N TYR A 21 -23.05 -5.85 8.71
CA TYR A 21 -23.58 -5.99 10.07
C TYR A 21 -23.43 -4.72 10.88
N SER A 22 -22.63 -3.78 10.41
CA SER A 22 -22.31 -2.55 11.12
C SER A 22 -22.32 -1.35 10.17
N ILE A 23 -22.61 -0.18 10.74
CA ILE A 23 -22.45 1.10 10.04
C ILE A 23 -20.97 1.45 10.07
N LEU A 24 -20.41 1.82 8.91
CA LEU A 24 -19.03 2.26 8.83
C LEU A 24 -18.90 3.71 9.27
N ASP A 25 -17.78 4.01 9.92
CA ASP A 25 -17.32 5.38 10.15
C ASP A 25 -17.13 6.11 8.82
N ASP A 26 -17.32 7.43 8.81
CA ASP A 26 -17.25 8.24 7.59
C ASP A 26 -15.82 8.63 7.17
N GLY A 27 -14.83 8.11 7.89
CA GLY A 27 -13.41 8.30 7.59
C GLY A 27 -13.00 7.77 6.22
N SER A 28 -12.46 8.66 5.39
CA SER A 28 -11.77 8.34 4.14
C SER A 28 -10.32 8.77 4.19
N TYR A 29 -9.42 7.96 3.63
CA TYR A 29 -8.02 8.31 3.45
C TYR A 29 -7.88 9.53 2.53
N MET A 30 -7.13 10.53 3.00
CA MET A 30 -6.73 11.70 2.25
C MET A 30 -5.20 11.75 2.21
N PRO A 31 -4.58 11.75 1.02
CA PRO A 31 -3.13 11.84 0.91
C PRO A 31 -2.64 13.23 1.28
N GLU A 32 -1.40 13.30 1.75
CA GLU A 32 -0.72 14.59 1.96
C GLU A 32 -0.36 15.22 0.61
N PRO A 33 -0.25 16.56 0.49
CA PRO A 33 0.08 17.22 -0.78
C PRO A 33 1.36 16.71 -1.43
N HIS A 34 2.39 16.42 -0.64
CA HIS A 34 3.69 15.92 -1.12
C HIS A 34 3.65 14.45 -1.60
N GLU A 35 2.53 13.76 -1.40
CA GLU A 35 2.30 12.39 -1.87
C GLU A 35 1.59 12.34 -3.23
N LEU A 36 1.04 13.47 -3.68
CA LEU A 36 0.38 13.61 -4.97
C LEU A 36 1.41 13.72 -6.07
N ALA A 37 1.52 12.67 -6.88
CA ALA A 37 2.51 12.58 -7.94
C ALA A 37 1.93 11.98 -9.20
N VAL A 38 2.52 12.34 -10.34
CA VAL A 38 2.17 11.78 -11.65
C VAL A 38 2.57 10.31 -11.72
N GLN A 39 2.03 9.57 -12.69
CA GLN A 39 2.43 8.19 -12.94
C GLN A 39 3.89 8.11 -13.42
N ALA A 40 4.71 7.27 -12.79
CA ALA A 40 6.08 7.06 -13.25
C ALA A 40 6.12 6.42 -14.66
N LYS A 41 7.03 6.92 -15.51
CA LYS A 41 7.20 6.46 -16.91
C LYS A 41 7.85 5.07 -17.01
N THR A 42 8.78 4.78 -16.10
CA THR A 42 9.54 3.53 -16.07
C THR A 42 8.89 2.46 -15.19
N ASN A 43 8.31 2.86 -14.05
CA ASN A 43 7.52 2.01 -13.17
C ASN A 43 6.03 2.35 -13.28
N ARG A 44 5.30 1.60 -14.12
CA ARG A 44 3.84 1.78 -14.30
C ARG A 44 3.00 1.51 -13.05
N GLN A 45 3.62 1.04 -11.97
CA GLN A 45 2.97 0.79 -10.67
C GLN A 45 3.39 1.81 -9.60
N GLY A 46 4.31 2.73 -9.92
CA GLY A 46 4.89 3.69 -8.98
C GLY A 46 4.56 5.16 -9.26
N ARG A 47 4.94 6.02 -8.32
CA ARG A 47 4.82 7.48 -8.43
C ARG A 47 6.05 8.08 -9.12
N GLY A 48 5.82 9.11 -9.93
CA GLY A 48 6.83 9.96 -10.56
C GLY A 48 7.02 11.26 -9.77
N GLU A 49 7.12 12.38 -10.49
CA GLU A 49 7.29 13.71 -9.88
C GLU A 49 6.00 14.18 -9.20
N THR A 50 6.15 14.89 -8.09
CA THR A 50 5.04 15.52 -7.38
C THR A 50 4.40 16.60 -8.24
N VAL A 51 3.08 16.74 -8.14
CA VAL A 51 2.37 17.85 -8.79
C VAL A 51 2.66 19.16 -8.06
N ASP A 52 2.46 20.30 -8.73
CA ASP A 52 2.61 21.60 -8.10
C ASP A 52 1.51 21.86 -7.05
N GLU A 53 1.75 22.84 -6.17
CA GLU A 53 0.89 23.14 -5.04
C GLU A 53 -0.54 23.53 -5.44
N ALA A 54 -0.70 24.30 -6.53
CA ALA A 54 -2.02 24.71 -7.01
C ALA A 54 -2.82 23.50 -7.50
N HIS A 55 -2.19 22.64 -8.31
CA HIS A 55 -2.83 21.42 -8.79
C HIS A 55 -3.09 20.40 -7.66
N ALA A 56 -2.20 20.29 -6.67
CA ALA A 56 -2.42 19.49 -5.47
C ALA A 56 -3.67 19.96 -4.72
N GLY A 57 -3.85 21.27 -4.55
CA GLY A 57 -5.04 21.86 -3.94
C GLY A 57 -6.33 21.46 -4.67
N GLU A 58 -6.36 21.57 -6.00
CA GLU A 58 -7.52 21.16 -6.80
C GLU A 58 -7.83 19.66 -6.67
N ILE A 59 -6.80 18.81 -6.64
CA ILE A 59 -6.96 17.37 -6.45
C ILE A 59 -7.56 17.08 -5.07
N LEU A 60 -7.01 17.68 -4.02
CA LEU A 60 -7.47 17.47 -2.64
C LEU A 60 -8.90 17.95 -2.44
N GLU A 61 -9.29 19.09 -3.02
CA GLU A 61 -10.67 19.58 -2.99
C GLU A 61 -11.63 18.58 -3.66
N ARG A 62 -11.26 18.03 -4.82
CA ARG A 62 -12.06 17.02 -5.51
C ARG A 62 -12.18 15.72 -4.72
N LEU A 63 -11.08 15.26 -4.10
CA LEU A 63 -11.08 14.08 -3.25
C LEU A 63 -11.97 14.29 -2.02
N ALA A 64 -11.86 15.46 -1.38
CA ALA A 64 -12.65 15.82 -0.20
C ALA A 64 -14.14 15.90 -0.53
N GLY A 65 -14.49 16.60 -1.62
CA GLY A 65 -15.87 16.70 -2.08
C GLY A 65 -16.47 15.36 -2.48
N ASN A 66 -15.67 14.44 -3.04
CA ASN A 66 -16.12 13.08 -3.35
C ASN A 66 -16.34 12.25 -2.07
N ALA A 67 -15.40 12.29 -1.13
CA ALA A 67 -15.54 11.61 0.15
C ALA A 67 -16.80 12.08 0.91
N ALA A 68 -17.00 13.41 1.00
CA ALA A 68 -18.16 14.00 1.65
C ALA A 68 -19.48 13.56 0.99
N ARG A 69 -19.54 13.61 -0.35
CA ARG A 69 -20.74 13.19 -1.11
C ARG A 69 -21.05 11.71 -0.91
N ASN A 70 -20.06 10.82 -0.98
CA ASN A 70 -20.31 9.39 -0.76
C ASN A 70 -20.78 9.10 0.68
N ALA A 71 -20.27 9.85 1.67
CA ALA A 71 -20.71 9.71 3.06
C ALA A 71 -22.15 10.22 3.24
N GLU A 72 -22.52 11.34 2.61
CA GLU A 72 -23.89 11.85 2.56
C GLU A 72 -24.83 10.84 1.88
N ASP A 73 -24.46 10.36 0.68
CA ASP A 73 -25.23 9.36 -0.08
C ASP A 73 -25.37 8.05 0.72
N TYR A 74 -24.33 7.63 1.44
CA TYR A 74 -24.38 6.43 2.29
C TYR A 74 -25.39 6.60 3.44
N ARG A 75 -25.33 7.72 4.17
CA ARG A 75 -26.30 8.03 5.24
C ARG A 75 -27.72 8.16 4.69
N TRP A 76 -27.87 8.83 3.55
CA TRP A 76 -29.14 8.95 2.87
C TRP A 76 -29.67 7.57 2.48
N LEU A 77 -28.86 6.68 1.89
CA LEU A 77 -29.31 5.33 1.54
C LEU A 77 -29.70 4.51 2.77
N LEU A 78 -28.93 4.60 3.86
CA LEU A 78 -29.25 3.92 5.11
C LEU A 78 -30.57 4.41 5.71
N ASN A 79 -30.82 5.72 5.67
CA ASN A 79 -32.00 6.39 6.24
C ASN A 79 -32.37 5.90 7.65
N ALA A 80 -31.36 5.65 8.47
CA ALA A 80 -31.53 5.04 9.75
C ALA A 80 -31.44 6.14 10.82
N GLY A 81 -32.38 6.17 11.79
CA GLY A 81 -32.36 7.15 12.88
C GLY A 81 -31.17 6.97 13.83
N GLU A 82 -31.06 7.82 14.86
CA GLU A 82 -29.92 7.83 15.79
C GLU A 82 -29.65 6.46 16.46
N ASP A 83 -30.66 5.61 16.65
CA ASP A 83 -30.55 4.27 17.25
C ASP A 83 -30.11 3.14 16.30
N ALA A 84 -29.78 3.47 15.05
CA ALA A 84 -29.47 2.51 13.99
C ALA A 84 -28.21 1.65 14.21
N GLU A 85 -27.33 2.02 15.14
CA GLU A 85 -26.15 1.22 15.50
C GLU A 85 -26.54 -0.16 16.05
N ASN A 86 -27.72 -0.31 16.66
CA ASN A 86 -28.15 -1.53 17.35
C ASN A 86 -28.87 -2.58 16.48
N GLY A 87 -28.92 -2.41 15.15
CA GLY A 87 -29.36 -3.49 14.25
C GLY A 87 -30.83 -3.48 13.84
N ASN A 88 -31.64 -2.56 14.35
CA ASN A 88 -33.03 -2.39 13.92
C ASN A 88 -33.11 -1.42 12.73
N ALA A 89 -32.64 -1.86 11.56
CA ALA A 89 -33.01 -1.20 10.31
C ALA A 89 -34.47 -1.54 10.03
N GLY A 90 -35.42 -0.70 10.45
CA GLY A 90 -36.82 -1.04 10.20
C GLY A 90 -37.88 0.01 10.47
N GLU A 91 -37.90 0.68 11.62
CA GLU A 91 -39.17 1.30 12.05
C GLU A 91 -39.11 2.81 12.27
N ASP A 92 -37.95 3.36 12.64
CA ASP A 92 -37.82 4.79 12.98
C ASP A 92 -36.99 5.54 11.91
N ALA A 93 -37.58 5.70 10.72
CA ALA A 93 -37.04 6.58 9.71
C ALA A 93 -37.31 8.04 10.06
N GLU A 94 -36.27 8.88 10.17
CA GLU A 94 -36.38 10.33 10.46
C GLU A 94 -37.41 11.05 9.56
N ASN A 95 -37.62 10.54 8.34
CA ASN A 95 -38.39 11.21 7.29
C ASN A 95 -39.51 10.35 6.66
N GLY A 96 -39.94 9.26 7.33
CA GLY A 96 -41.05 8.40 6.85
C GLY A 96 -40.75 7.55 5.60
N ARG A 97 -39.47 7.43 5.22
CA ARG A 97 -38.96 6.66 4.08
C ARG A 97 -38.30 5.35 4.54
N PRO A 98 -38.44 4.20 3.86
CA PRO A 98 -37.67 3.02 4.20
C PRO A 98 -36.17 3.20 3.86
N GLY A 99 -35.30 2.73 4.75
CA GLY A 99 -33.86 2.64 4.51
C GLY A 99 -33.46 1.43 3.65
N LEU A 100 -32.33 1.55 2.96
CA LEU A 100 -31.73 0.44 2.22
C LEU A 100 -30.93 -0.47 3.17
N SER A 101 -30.82 -1.76 2.84
CA SER A 101 -29.98 -2.68 3.61
C SER A 101 -28.52 -2.22 3.61
N ARG A 102 -27.82 -2.39 4.75
CA ARG A 102 -26.41 -1.97 4.92
C ARG A 102 -25.49 -2.52 3.84
N GLU A 103 -25.73 -3.78 3.43
CA GLU A 103 -24.97 -4.46 2.37
C GLU A 103 -25.05 -3.76 1.01
N LEU A 104 -26.20 -3.16 0.68
CA LEU A 104 -26.40 -2.44 -0.57
C LEU A 104 -26.04 -0.96 -0.42
N ALA A 105 -26.36 -0.33 0.71
CA ALA A 105 -26.04 1.07 0.96
C ALA A 105 -24.53 1.35 0.85
N ARG A 106 -23.68 0.47 1.39
CA ARG A 106 -22.21 0.61 1.35
C ARG A 106 -21.60 0.61 -0.04
N MET A 107 -22.35 0.27 -1.11
CA MET A 107 -21.81 0.23 -2.48
C MET A 107 -21.35 1.61 -2.97
N VAL A 108 -21.85 2.70 -2.37
CA VAL A 108 -21.41 4.06 -2.69
C VAL A 108 -20.10 4.45 -2.03
N LEU A 109 -19.65 3.71 -1.00
CA LEU A 109 -18.44 4.07 -0.25
C LEU A 109 -17.19 3.87 -1.13
N PRO A 110 -16.29 4.86 -1.17
CA PRO A 110 -15.12 4.80 -2.02
C PRO A 110 -14.09 3.80 -1.49
N LEU A 111 -13.16 3.38 -2.35
CA LEU A 111 -12.04 2.53 -1.94
C LEU A 111 -11.11 3.19 -0.91
N SER A 112 -11.17 4.51 -0.74
CA SER A 112 -10.42 5.27 0.29
C SER A 112 -11.03 5.13 1.68
N SER A 113 -12.25 4.60 1.82
CA SER A 113 -12.88 4.39 3.14
C SER A 113 -12.00 3.51 4.03
N TYR A 114 -11.87 3.91 5.29
CA TYR A 114 -11.15 3.10 6.27
C TYR A 114 -11.91 1.81 6.59
N THR A 115 -11.13 0.81 6.98
CA THR A 115 -11.62 -0.46 7.52
C THR A 115 -10.69 -0.86 8.66
N GLN A 116 -11.17 -1.75 9.52
CA GLN A 116 -10.41 -2.26 10.65
C GLN A 116 -10.47 -3.78 10.64
N TRP A 117 -9.39 -4.41 11.07
CA TRP A 117 -9.35 -5.86 11.22
C TRP A 117 -8.44 -6.29 12.35
N TYR A 118 -8.64 -7.53 12.79
CA TYR A 118 -7.62 -8.29 13.47
C TYR A 118 -6.82 -9.09 12.46
N TRP A 119 -5.50 -8.94 12.48
CA TRP A 119 -4.57 -9.65 11.61
C TRP A 119 -3.60 -10.47 12.46
N LYS A 120 -3.66 -11.79 12.35
CA LYS A 120 -2.79 -12.73 13.07
C LYS A 120 -1.92 -13.52 12.08
N THR A 121 -0.62 -13.40 12.23
CA THR A 121 0.37 -14.15 11.44
C THR A 121 1.54 -14.57 12.33
N ASP A 122 2.27 -15.62 11.95
CA ASP A 122 3.53 -15.97 12.59
C ASP A 122 4.68 -15.06 12.14
N LEU A 123 5.81 -15.11 12.87
CA LEU A 123 6.95 -14.24 12.59
C LEU A 123 7.56 -14.48 11.20
N HIS A 124 7.62 -15.72 10.71
CA HIS A 124 8.20 -16.00 9.40
C HIS A 124 7.40 -15.33 8.27
N ASN A 125 6.07 -15.48 8.32
CA ASN A 125 5.17 -14.87 7.36
C ASN A 125 5.08 -13.34 7.52
N LEU A 126 5.22 -12.80 8.74
CA LEU A 126 5.36 -11.37 8.96
C LEU A 126 6.62 -10.80 8.30
N LEU A 127 7.77 -11.44 8.46
CA LEU A 127 9.02 -11.01 7.82
C LEU A 127 8.92 -11.11 6.29
N HIS A 128 8.24 -12.12 5.76
CA HIS A 128 7.94 -12.18 4.32
C HIS A 128 7.05 -11.02 3.86
N PHE A 129 5.99 -10.70 4.61
CA PHE A 129 5.14 -9.53 4.36
C PHE A 129 5.97 -8.25 4.33
N LEU A 130 6.80 -8.02 5.35
CA LEU A 130 7.66 -6.85 5.47
C LEU A 130 8.64 -6.75 4.30
N GLY A 131 9.25 -7.86 3.88
CA GLY A 131 10.16 -7.89 2.73
C GLY A 131 9.50 -7.50 1.41
N LEU A 132 8.19 -7.68 1.28
CA LEU A 132 7.43 -7.30 0.08
C LEU A 132 6.78 -5.91 0.18
N ARG A 133 6.54 -5.41 1.40
CA ARG A 133 5.74 -4.20 1.64
C ARG A 133 6.52 -3.02 2.18
N ALA A 134 7.68 -3.26 2.82
CA ALA A 134 8.65 -2.21 3.14
C ALA A 134 9.54 -1.86 1.93
N ASP A 135 9.41 -2.56 0.81
CA ASP A 135 10.15 -2.30 -0.42
C ASP A 135 9.79 -0.91 -1.02
N PRO A 136 10.77 -0.13 -1.51
CA PRO A 136 10.52 1.17 -2.14
C PRO A 136 9.58 1.14 -3.35
N HIS A 137 9.50 0.01 -4.07
CA HIS A 137 8.59 -0.20 -5.20
C HIS A 137 7.16 -0.53 -4.78
N ALA A 138 6.93 -0.88 -3.50
CA ALA A 138 5.58 -1.03 -2.99
C ALA A 138 4.86 0.31 -2.97
N GLN A 139 3.52 0.28 -3.09
CA GLN A 139 2.72 1.48 -2.95
C GLN A 139 2.97 2.14 -1.59
N TYR A 140 3.13 3.47 -1.60
CA TYR A 140 3.48 4.24 -0.41
C TYR A 140 2.57 3.93 0.79
N GLU A 141 1.24 3.90 0.59
CA GLU A 141 0.33 3.73 1.71
C GLU A 141 0.48 2.39 2.44
N ILE A 142 0.76 1.28 1.73
CA ILE A 142 1.02 0.00 2.41
C ILE A 142 2.42 -0.04 3.04
N ARG A 143 3.37 0.71 2.47
CA ARG A 143 4.72 0.84 3.03
C ARG A 143 4.72 1.53 4.38
N VAL A 144 3.93 2.59 4.56
CA VAL A 144 3.79 3.26 5.87
C VAL A 144 3.32 2.28 6.96
N TYR A 145 2.37 1.39 6.66
CA TYR A 145 1.99 0.32 7.60
C TYR A 145 3.12 -0.69 7.86
N ALA A 146 3.85 -1.08 6.81
CA ALA A 146 4.98 -2.00 6.94
C ALA A 146 6.11 -1.40 7.80
N GLU A 147 6.41 -0.11 7.65
CA GLU A 147 7.40 0.60 8.46
C GLU A 147 7.02 0.59 9.95
N ARG A 148 5.75 0.88 10.27
CA ARG A 148 5.25 0.81 11.66
C ARG A 148 5.32 -0.61 12.24
N LEU A 149 5.00 -1.62 11.44
CA LEU A 149 5.15 -3.02 11.87
C LEU A 149 6.62 -3.39 12.08
N MET A 150 7.53 -2.86 11.25
CA MET A 150 8.97 -3.09 11.40
C MET A 150 9.49 -2.48 12.71
N GLU A 151 9.01 -1.31 13.13
CA GLU A 151 9.32 -0.74 14.46
C GLU A 151 8.92 -1.69 15.60
N VAL A 152 7.76 -2.34 15.50
CA VAL A 152 7.30 -3.34 16.49
C VAL A 152 8.21 -4.57 16.47
N VAL A 153 8.58 -5.08 15.29
CA VAL A 153 9.48 -6.24 15.15
C VAL A 153 10.85 -5.94 15.75
N ARG A 154 11.43 -4.76 15.50
CA ARG A 154 12.71 -4.33 16.09
C ARG A 154 12.67 -4.31 17.62
N LYS A 155 11.54 -3.87 18.20
CA LYS A 155 11.35 -3.83 19.66
C LYS A 155 11.12 -5.22 20.25
N TRP A 156 10.38 -6.10 19.56
CA TRP A 156 9.95 -7.38 20.10
C TRP A 156 10.99 -8.50 19.92
N VAL A 157 11.63 -8.58 18.75
CA VAL A 157 12.57 -9.65 18.37
C VAL A 157 13.85 -9.09 17.73
N PRO A 158 14.66 -8.30 18.46
CA PRO A 158 15.75 -7.50 17.90
C PRO A 158 16.82 -8.31 17.15
N LEU A 159 17.18 -9.50 17.63
CA LEU A 159 18.18 -10.35 16.96
C LEU A 159 17.66 -10.84 15.59
N THR A 160 16.38 -11.23 15.52
CA THR A 160 15.76 -11.64 14.26
C THR A 160 15.56 -10.44 13.34
N ALA A 161 15.22 -9.27 13.88
CA ALA A 161 15.09 -8.04 13.11
C ALA A 161 16.42 -7.68 12.43
N ALA A 162 17.53 -7.70 13.17
CA ALA A 162 18.87 -7.43 12.63
C ALA A 162 19.23 -8.43 11.51
N ALA A 163 19.06 -9.73 11.76
CA ALA A 163 19.33 -10.75 10.73
C ALA A 163 18.41 -10.60 9.50
N PHE A 164 17.15 -10.22 9.69
CA PHE A 164 16.25 -9.94 8.59
C PHE A 164 16.69 -8.71 7.78
N GLU A 165 17.13 -7.65 8.44
CA GLU A 165 17.63 -6.45 7.78
C GLU A 165 18.88 -6.75 6.95
N ASP A 166 19.87 -7.44 7.54
CA ASP A 166 21.14 -7.74 6.88
C ASP A 166 21.02 -8.71 5.71
N TYR A 167 20.24 -9.79 5.88
CA TYR A 167 20.25 -10.92 4.95
C TYR A 167 19.01 -10.98 4.04
N ARG A 168 18.01 -10.13 4.25
CA ARG A 168 16.77 -10.13 3.46
C ARG A 168 16.37 -8.74 2.98
N LEU A 169 16.15 -7.79 3.89
CA LEU A 169 15.57 -6.49 3.54
C LEU A 169 16.57 -5.61 2.76
N ASN A 170 17.82 -5.55 3.22
CA ASN A 170 18.88 -4.75 2.61
C ASN A 170 19.81 -5.59 1.71
N ALA A 171 19.46 -6.86 1.50
CA ALA A 171 20.23 -7.76 0.66
C ALA A 171 19.82 -7.65 -0.81
N ALA A 172 20.78 -7.85 -1.72
CA ALA A 172 20.53 -7.95 -3.15
C ALA A 172 20.85 -9.35 -3.67
N THR A 173 19.91 -9.96 -4.38
CA THR A 173 20.13 -11.20 -5.12
C THR A 173 20.55 -10.88 -6.56
N LEU A 174 21.71 -11.35 -6.98
CA LEU A 174 22.13 -11.24 -8.39
C LEU A 174 21.81 -12.52 -9.14
N SER A 175 21.29 -12.41 -10.36
CA SER A 175 21.17 -13.55 -11.27
C SER A 175 22.57 -14.09 -11.62
N GLY A 176 22.66 -15.34 -12.08
CA GLY A 176 23.93 -15.93 -12.51
C GLY A 176 24.69 -15.06 -13.54
N PRO A 177 24.03 -14.59 -14.61
CA PRO A 177 24.62 -13.66 -15.57
C PRO A 177 25.05 -12.32 -14.98
N ALA A 178 24.23 -11.73 -14.09
CA ALA A 178 24.56 -10.49 -13.39
C ALA A 178 25.81 -10.64 -12.50
N LEU A 179 25.92 -11.77 -11.79
CA LEU A 179 27.09 -12.09 -10.99
C LEU A 179 28.34 -12.29 -11.86
N ALA A 180 28.21 -12.87 -13.05
CA ALA A 180 29.31 -12.99 -14.00
C ALA A 180 29.78 -11.61 -14.50
N CYS A 181 28.85 -10.69 -14.77
CA CYS A 181 29.18 -9.31 -15.11
C CYS A 181 29.94 -8.61 -13.97
N LEU A 182 29.46 -8.75 -12.73
CA LEU A 182 30.13 -8.18 -11.56
C LEU A 182 31.56 -8.72 -11.40
N ARG A 183 31.79 -10.02 -11.60
CA ARG A 183 33.13 -10.61 -11.55
C ARG A 183 34.07 -10.02 -12.61
N ARG A 184 33.56 -9.80 -13.83
CA ARG A 184 34.32 -9.16 -14.92
C ARG A 184 34.66 -7.71 -14.58
N MET A 185 33.70 -6.94 -14.07
CA MET A 185 33.92 -5.57 -13.61
C MET A 185 35.00 -5.50 -12.51
N LEU A 186 34.93 -6.39 -11.51
CA LEU A 186 35.93 -6.47 -10.44
C LEU A 186 37.32 -6.91 -10.94
N ALA A 187 37.39 -7.62 -12.08
CA ALA A 187 38.65 -7.97 -12.74
C ALA A 187 39.23 -6.82 -13.58
N GLY A 188 38.52 -5.68 -13.70
CA GLY A 188 38.93 -4.53 -14.47
C GLY A 188 38.36 -4.45 -15.89
N ASP A 189 37.47 -5.37 -16.28
CA ASP A 189 36.80 -5.29 -17.59
C ASP A 189 35.81 -4.12 -17.61
N HIS A 190 35.81 -3.36 -18.71
CA HIS A 190 34.75 -2.39 -18.98
C HIS A 190 33.51 -3.11 -19.54
N VAL A 191 32.55 -3.43 -18.67
CA VAL A 191 31.30 -4.09 -19.06
C VAL A 191 30.22 -3.04 -19.34
N THR A 192 29.70 -3.03 -20.56
CA THR A 192 28.56 -2.22 -21.00
C THR A 192 27.31 -3.08 -21.18
N GLN A 193 26.15 -2.45 -21.41
CA GLN A 193 24.93 -3.18 -21.73
C GLN A 193 25.14 -4.15 -22.91
N GLU A 194 25.78 -3.69 -23.98
CA GLU A 194 26.02 -4.44 -25.22
C GLU A 194 26.97 -5.62 -25.02
N THR A 195 27.90 -5.51 -24.06
CA THR A 195 28.94 -6.51 -23.80
C THR A 195 28.68 -7.37 -22.55
N SER A 196 27.59 -7.09 -21.83
CA SER A 196 27.17 -7.81 -20.63
C SER A 196 26.50 -9.15 -20.96
N GLY A 197 25.85 -9.25 -22.12
CA GLY A 197 24.95 -10.36 -22.44
C GLY A 197 23.62 -10.34 -21.70
N LEU A 198 23.33 -9.28 -20.94
CA LEU A 198 22.05 -9.05 -20.27
C LEU A 198 21.06 -8.37 -21.21
N SER A 199 19.76 -8.65 -21.04
CA SER A 199 18.72 -7.83 -21.65
C SER A 199 18.74 -6.40 -21.08
N ALA A 200 18.10 -5.46 -21.78
CA ALA A 200 18.01 -4.08 -21.30
C ALA A 200 17.37 -3.95 -19.90
N GLY A 201 16.43 -4.85 -19.56
CA GLY A 201 15.79 -4.90 -18.25
C GLY A 201 16.74 -5.42 -17.17
N GLU A 202 17.40 -6.54 -17.42
CA GLU A 202 18.36 -7.15 -16.48
C GLU A 202 19.59 -6.25 -16.25
N TRP A 203 20.06 -5.55 -17.29
CA TRP A 203 21.14 -4.58 -17.16
C TRP A 203 20.74 -3.41 -16.25
N ARG A 204 19.52 -2.88 -16.41
CA ARG A 204 19.01 -1.82 -15.54
C ARG A 204 18.89 -2.31 -14.10
N GLU A 205 18.32 -3.50 -13.89
CA GLU A 205 18.20 -4.11 -12.57
C GLU A 205 19.57 -4.31 -11.89
N LEU A 206 20.59 -4.74 -12.65
CA LEU A 206 21.95 -4.86 -12.13
C LEU A 206 22.52 -3.50 -11.71
N ARG A 207 22.39 -2.47 -12.56
CA ARG A 207 22.85 -1.10 -12.25
C ARG A 207 22.16 -0.54 -11.01
N ASP A 208 20.85 -0.74 -10.89
CA ASP A 208 20.04 -0.28 -9.77
C ASP A 208 20.44 -0.99 -8.47
N ARG A 209 20.59 -2.33 -8.50
CA ARG A 209 21.01 -3.13 -7.33
C ARG A 209 22.41 -2.78 -6.83
N LEU A 210 23.32 -2.47 -7.75
CA LEU A 210 24.70 -2.10 -7.40
C LEU A 210 24.88 -0.60 -7.19
N LYS A 211 23.83 0.21 -7.38
CA LYS A 211 23.87 1.68 -7.28
C LYS A 211 25.03 2.27 -8.08
N MET A 212 25.25 1.80 -9.30
CA MET A 212 26.42 2.19 -10.11
C MET A 212 26.50 3.70 -10.34
N GLU A 213 25.36 4.40 -10.38
CA GLU A 213 25.31 5.86 -10.51
C GLU A 213 25.92 6.60 -9.32
N GLU A 214 25.87 6.02 -8.11
CA GLU A 214 26.54 6.56 -6.92
C GLU A 214 28.05 6.26 -6.94
N LEU A 215 28.49 5.27 -7.72
CA LEU A 215 29.87 4.76 -7.74
C LEU A 215 30.78 5.43 -8.77
N ASN A 216 30.25 6.29 -9.66
CA ASN A 216 31.00 6.89 -10.78
C ASN A 216 31.75 5.85 -11.65
N ILE A 217 31.15 4.66 -11.84
CA ILE A 217 31.64 3.58 -12.72
C ILE A 217 30.66 3.40 -13.88
#